data_AF-A0A4C1Z8F8-F1
#
_entry.id   AF-A0A4C1Z8F8-F1
#
_cell.length_a   1.000
_cell.length_b   1.000
_cell.length_c   1.000
_cell.angle_alpha   90.00
_cell.angle_beta   90.00
_cell.angle_gamma   90.00
#
_symmetry.space_group_name_H-M   'P 1'
#
loop_
_entity.id
_entity.type
_entity.pdbx_description
1 polymer ?
#
loop_
_entity_poly.entity_id
_entity_poly.type
_entity_poly.pdbx_seq_one_letter_code
_entity_poly.pdbx_strand_id
1 'polypeptide(L)' 'MAVKRCTYPGMSFLTYWIFLLQMLGGGRRGAEGHGRLMDPPARNSMWRFGFPNPVNYNDNELFCGGYAGIVFKITTR' A
#
# COMPACT_ATOMS: atom_id res chain seq x y z
N MET A 1 34.53 -27.46 30.63
CA MET A 1 33.61 -26.45 30.05
C MET A 1 34.40 -25.19 29.72
N ALA A 2 34.73 -24.99 28.44
CA ALA A 2 35.41 -23.78 28.00
C ALA A 2 34.35 -22.69 27.75
N VAL A 3 34.27 -21.72 28.66
CA VAL A 3 33.46 -20.51 28.46
C VAL A 3 34.13 -19.69 27.37
N LYS A 4 33.64 -19.81 26.12
CA LYS A 4 33.99 -18.86 25.06
C LYS A 4 33.32 -17.54 25.41
N ARG A 5 34.10 -16.56 25.86
CA ARG A 5 33.66 -15.17 25.96
C ARG A 5 33.26 -14.72 24.56
N CYS A 6 31.96 -14.53 24.32
CA CYS A 6 31.48 -13.85 23.12
C CYS A 6 31.93 -12.39 23.21
N THR A 7 32.99 -12.05 22.48
CA THR A 7 33.43 -10.67 22.28
C THR A 7 32.46 -10.02 21.30
N TYR A 8 31.59 -9.14 21.79
CA TYR A 8 30.82 -8.25 20.91
C TYR A 8 31.81 -7.34 20.18
N PRO A 9 31.92 -7.39 18.84
CA PRO A 9 32.84 -6.51 18.13
C PRO A 9 32.39 -5.07 18.37
N GLY A 10 33.32 -4.24 18.84
CA GLY A 10 33.06 -2.85 19.18
C GLY A 10 32.33 -2.12 18.05
N MET A 11 31.33 -1.33 18.44
CA MET A 11 30.53 -0.47 17.57
C MET A 11 31.47 0.48 16.82
N SER A 12 31.84 0.11 15.58
CA SER A 12 32.78 0.88 14.78
C SER A 12 32.10 2.13 14.22
N PHE A 13 32.85 3.21 14.01
CA PHE A 13 32.34 4.44 13.40
C PHE A 13 31.64 4.20 12.04
N LEU A 14 32.05 3.13 11.35
CA LEU A 14 31.44 2.66 10.11
C LEU A 14 29.99 2.20 10.30
N THR A 15 29.67 1.50 11.40
CA THR A 15 28.28 1.07 11.65
C THR A 15 27.38 2.26 11.95
N TYR A 16 27.87 3.28 12.66
CA TYR A 16 27.12 4.52 12.88
C TYR A 16 26.78 5.25 11.58
N TRP A 17 27.74 5.36 10.66
CA TRP A 17 27.52 5.93 9.34
C TRP A 17 26.53 5.12 8.49
N ILE A 18 26.60 3.79 8.54
CA ILE A 18 25.66 2.90 7.84
C ILE A 18 24.23 3.04 8.40
N PHE A 19 24.08 3.18 9.73
CA PHE A 19 22.77 3.44 10.36
C PHE A 19 22.23 4.82 9.98
N LEU A 20 23.07 5.86 10.00
CA LEU A 20 22.69 7.21 9.60
C LEU A 20 22.23 7.26 8.13
N LEU A 21 22.95 6.57 7.24
CA LEU A 21 22.61 6.48 5.81
C LEU A 21 21.27 5.76 5.59
N GLN A 22 21.00 4.68 6.34
CA GLN A 22 19.71 3.97 6.29
C GLN A 22 18.54 4.83 6.78
N MET A 23 18.76 5.68 7.79
CA MET A 23 17.73 6.57 8.32
C MET A 23 17.46 7.77 7.40
N LEU A 24 18.48 8.29 6.71
CA LEU A 24 18.34 9.39 5.74
C LEU A 24 17.80 8.93 4.37
N GLY A 25 18.08 7.70 3.95
CA GLY A 25 17.62 7.13 2.67
C GLY A 25 16.24 6.45 2.72
N GLY A 26 15.73 6.18 3.92
CA GLY A 26 14.46 5.47 4.16
C GLY A 26 13.25 6.38 4.17
N GLY A 27 13.03 7.16 3.11
CA GLY A 27 11.78 7.89 2.94
C GLY A 27 10.60 6.91 2.97
N ARG A 28 9.73 7.02 3.98
CA ARG A 28 8.49 6.21 4.07
C ARG A 28 7.68 6.45 2.81
N ARG A 29 7.70 5.50 1.87
CA ARG A 29 6.76 5.47 0.75
C ARG A 29 5.38 5.25 1.38
N GLY A 30 4.57 6.29 1.43
CA GLY A 30 3.18 6.17 1.88
C GLY A 30 2.46 5.11 1.04
N ALA A 31 1.57 4.33 1.66
CA ALA A 31 0.77 3.39 0.91
C ALA A 31 -0.31 4.15 0.13
N GLU A 32 -0.30 4.06 -1.20
CA GLU A 32 -1.38 4.56 -2.06
C GLU A 32 -2.50 3.51 -2.11
N GLY A 33 -3.27 3.44 -1.03
CA GLY A 33 -4.40 2.50 -0.90
C GLY A 33 -5.70 3.08 -1.46
N HIS A 34 -6.34 2.35 -2.37
CA HIS A 34 -7.70 2.63 -2.83
C HIS A 34 -8.70 1.71 -2.13
N GLY A 35 -9.79 2.29 -1.62
CA GLY A 35 -10.81 1.58 -0.83
C GLY A 35 -12.11 1.36 -1.58
N ARG A 36 -12.85 0.31 -1.19
CA ARG A 36 -14.21 0.04 -1.67
C ARG A 36 -15.06 -0.53 -0.55
N LEU A 37 -16.37 -0.34 -0.63
CA LEU A 37 -17.32 -0.89 0.33
C LEU A 37 -17.72 -2.32 -0.08
N MET A 38 -17.35 -3.29 0.77
CA MET A 38 -17.62 -4.72 0.54
C MET A 38 -18.84 -5.23 1.31
N ASP A 39 -19.18 -4.63 2.44
CA ASP A 39 -20.34 -5.00 3.26
C ASP A 39 -21.05 -3.74 3.82
N PRO A 40 -22.30 -3.45 3.41
CA PRO A 40 -22.99 -4.07 2.27
C PRO A 40 -22.25 -3.77 0.95
N PRO A 41 -22.20 -4.71 -0.01
CA PRO A 41 -21.44 -4.50 -1.24
C PRO A 41 -21.99 -3.31 -2.03
N ALA A 42 -21.14 -2.33 -2.32
CA ALA A 42 -21.53 -1.21 -3.18
C ALA A 42 -21.83 -1.71 -4.61
N ARG A 43 -22.69 -0.98 -5.33
CA ARG A 43 -23.22 -1.39 -6.67
C ARG A 43 -22.13 -1.78 -7.69
N ASN A 44 -20.96 -1.16 -7.57
CA ASN A 44 -19.77 -1.39 -8.37
C ASN A 44 -18.97 -2.65 -7.98
N SER A 45 -19.11 -3.15 -6.76
CA SER A 45 -18.43 -4.38 -6.26
C SER A 45 -19.37 -5.60 -6.20
N MET A 46 -20.67 -5.42 -6.44
CA MET A 46 -21.68 -6.48 -6.47
C MET A 46 -21.35 -7.62 -7.45
N TRP A 47 -20.75 -7.32 -8.61
CA TRP A 47 -20.38 -8.36 -9.59
C TRP A 47 -19.43 -9.42 -9.01
N ARG A 48 -18.64 -9.08 -7.98
CA ARG A 48 -17.73 -10.03 -7.30
C ARG A 48 -18.46 -11.04 -6.42
N PHE A 49 -19.68 -10.72 -6.01
CA PHE A 49 -20.53 -11.58 -5.19
C PHE A 49 -21.57 -12.35 -6.02
N GLY A 50 -21.47 -12.31 -7.36
CA GLY A 50 -22.34 -13.07 -8.26
C GLY A 50 -23.67 -12.38 -8.63
N PHE A 51 -23.83 -11.10 -8.31
CA PHE A 51 -25.00 -10.33 -8.74
C PHE A 51 -24.95 -9.98 -10.25
N PRO A 52 -26.11 -9.82 -10.93
CA PRO A 52 -26.20 -9.53 -12.36
C PRO A 52 -25.86 -8.07 -12.72
N ASN A 53 -24.71 -7.58 -12.25
CA ASN A 53 -24.20 -6.25 -12.54
C ASN A 53 -23.08 -6.33 -13.59
N PRO A 54 -22.92 -5.31 -14.47
CA PRO A 54 -21.77 -5.23 -15.34
C PRO A 54 -20.46 -5.29 -14.55
N VAL A 55 -19.50 -6.07 -15.05
CA VAL A 55 -18.20 -6.26 -14.39
C VAL A 55 -17.43 -4.93 -14.40
N ASN A 56 -17.09 -4.43 -13.22
CA ASN A 56 -16.27 -3.24 -13.05
C ASN A 56 -15.01 -3.59 -12.27
N TYR A 57 -13.90 -3.80 -12.98
CA TYR A 57 -12.59 -4.09 -12.36
C TYR A 57 -12.02 -2.92 -11.57
N ASN A 58 -12.53 -1.72 -11.80
CA ASN A 58 -12.06 -0.48 -11.19
C ASN A 58 -12.96 -0.05 -10.01
N ASP A 59 -13.49 -1.03 -9.29
CA ASP A 59 -14.45 -0.83 -8.21
C ASP A 59 -13.85 -0.21 -6.93
N ASN A 60 -12.55 0.04 -6.91
CA ASN A 60 -11.79 0.72 -5.86
C ASN A 60 -11.52 2.20 -6.12
N GLU A 61 -11.80 2.72 -7.32
CA GLU A 61 -11.45 4.08 -7.72
C GLU A 61 -12.69 5.00 -7.89
N LEU A 62 -13.68 4.87 -7.02
CA LEU A 62 -14.86 5.76 -6.99
C LEU A 62 -14.63 7.01 -6.13
N PHE A 63 -13.57 7.77 -6.45
CA PHE A 63 -13.15 8.96 -5.70
C PHE A 63 -13.77 10.26 -6.25
N CYS A 64 -15.08 10.24 -6.53
CA CYS A 64 -15.84 11.38 -7.08
C CYS A 64 -15.36 11.88 -8.46
N GLY A 65 -14.75 11.00 -9.26
CA GLY A 65 -14.41 11.29 -10.65
C GLY A 65 -13.08 12.01 -10.85
N GLY A 66 -12.02 11.75 -10.06
CA GLY A 66 -10.73 12.39 -10.33
C GLY A 66 -10.42 13.56 -9.40
N TYR A 67 -9.15 13.75 -9.03
CA TYR A 67 -8.68 15.02 -8.46
C TYR A 67 -8.90 16.19 -9.43
N ALA A 68 -8.93 15.91 -10.75
CA ALA A 68 -9.13 16.89 -11.81
C ALA A 68 -10.60 17.05 -12.28
N GLY A 69 -11.55 16.28 -11.73
CA GLY A 69 -12.95 16.31 -12.14
C GLY A 69 -13.24 15.59 -13.47
N ILE A 70 -14.25 14.71 -13.42
CA ILE A 70 -14.84 13.90 -14.49
C ILE A 70 -13.94 12.83 -15.14
N VAL A 71 -13.46 11.89 -14.31
CA VAL A 71 -13.05 10.56 -14.78
C VAL A 71 -14.33 9.80 -15.17
N PHE A 72 -14.66 9.84 -16.47
CA PHE A 72 -15.64 8.95 -17.12
C PHE A 72 -15.10 7.50 -17.14
N LYS A 73 -15.04 6.84 -15.97
CA LYS A 73 -14.68 5.39 -15.87
C LYS A 73 -15.90 4.49 -15.70
N ILE A 74 -17.08 5.05 -15.54
CA ILE A 74 -18.33 4.31 -15.43
C ILE A 74 -19.31 4.91 -16.43
N THR A 75 -19.70 4.11 -17.41
CA THR A 75 -20.58 4.42 -18.55
C THR A 75 -20.04 5.41 -19.59
N THR A 76 -19.25 4.89 -20.53
CA THR A 76 -19.49 5.18 -21.94
C THR A 76 -19.31 3.87 -22.70
N ARG A 77 -20.11 3.75 -23.75
CA ARG A 77 -20.15 2.64 -24.70
C ARG A 77 -18.75 2.24 -25.19
#